data_AF-A0A932EFV3-F1
#
_entry.id   AF-A0A932EFV3-F1
#
_cell.length_a   1.000
_cell.length_b   1.000
_cell.length_c   1.000
_cell.angle_alpha   90.00
_cell.angle_beta   90.00
_cell.angle_gamma   90.00
#
_symmetry.space_group_name_H-M   'P 1'
#
loop_
_entity.id
_entity.type
_entity.pdbx_description
1 polymer ?
#
loop_
_entity_poly.entity_id
_entity_poly.type
_entity_poly.pdbx_seq_one_letter_code
_entity_poly.pdbx_strand_id
1 'polypeptide(L)'
;MREGTEARYIKRLDRPPDPEIQNRSELGEDAVVLFINSEFPGMEARISTQQEDSGVKDQGSGPAVDAVISKDGKPIIGAQITTAEAAKTKAIKMKELADQPFVRVEGMKPQDPKIPKALIFLDRKSVPKDLNNFDFQRHPELTIQILNGFINSLKFDLAQTKNPTEQRAIQELIVMFEDEKKKYIH
;
A
#
# COMPACT_ATOMS: atom_id res chain seq x y z
N MET A 1 45.95 -3.43 -13.99
CA MET A 1 45.19 -4.03 -12.87
C MET A 1 43.76 -3.53 -12.98
N ARG A 2 42.83 -4.39 -13.40
CA ARG A 2 41.41 -4.07 -13.51
C ARG A 2 40.76 -4.35 -12.16
N GLU A 3 40.65 -3.34 -11.31
CA GLU A 3 39.83 -3.46 -10.10
C GLU A 3 38.35 -3.44 -10.50
N GLY A 4 37.72 -4.58 -10.29
CA GLY A 4 36.42 -4.97 -10.81
C GLY A 4 35.30 -4.03 -10.40
N THR A 5 34.49 -3.68 -11.40
CA THR A 5 33.08 -3.30 -11.28
C THR A 5 32.28 -4.25 -10.36
N GLU A 6 32.70 -5.52 -10.26
CA GLU A 6 32.14 -6.52 -9.36
C GLU A 6 32.33 -6.18 -7.86
N ALA A 7 33.47 -5.63 -7.46
CA ALA A 7 33.73 -5.27 -6.06
C ALA A 7 32.85 -4.10 -5.55
N ARG A 8 32.38 -3.23 -6.45
CA ARG A 8 31.43 -2.15 -6.09
C ARG A 8 29.98 -2.65 -5.98
N TYR A 9 29.63 -3.71 -6.71
CA TYR A 9 28.29 -4.30 -6.66
C TYR A 9 28.08 -5.11 -5.38
N ILE A 10 29.09 -5.89 -4.97
CA ILE A 10 29.03 -6.70 -3.75
C ILE A 10 28.94 -5.81 -2.50
N LYS A 11 29.68 -4.69 -2.44
CA LYS A 11 29.60 -3.73 -1.31
C LYS A 11 28.23 -3.06 -1.12
N ARG A 12 27.32 -3.06 -2.10
CA ARG A 12 25.97 -2.49 -1.93
C ARG A 12 24.97 -3.47 -1.30
N LEU A 13 25.25 -4.78 -1.34
CA LEU A 13 24.36 -5.80 -0.78
C LEU A 13 24.59 -6.02 0.72
N ASP A 14 25.79 -5.72 1.22
CA ASP A 14 26.16 -5.85 2.65
C ASP A 14 26.00 -4.55 3.46
N ARG A 15 25.53 -3.46 2.84
CA ARG A 15 25.29 -2.23 3.58
C ARG A 15 23.94 -2.37 4.29
N PRO A 16 23.87 -2.29 5.64
CA PRO A 16 22.58 -2.20 6.31
C PRO A 16 21.79 -1.03 5.71
N PRO A 17 20.45 -1.16 5.59
CA PRO A 17 19.63 -0.09 5.06
C PRO A 17 19.95 1.20 5.81
N ASP A 18 20.07 2.29 5.07
CA ASP A 18 20.28 3.60 5.66
C ASP A 18 19.14 3.86 6.66
N PRO A 19 19.43 4.12 7.95
CA PRO A 19 18.39 4.30 8.97
C PRO A 19 17.38 5.38 8.60
N GLU A 20 17.80 6.42 7.85
CA GLU A 20 16.88 7.43 7.34
C GLU A 20 15.92 6.86 6.29
N ILE A 21 16.34 5.88 5.50
CA ILE A 21 15.49 5.23 4.49
C ILE A 21 14.48 4.31 5.14
N GLN A 22 14.89 3.53 6.15
CA GLN A 22 14.00 2.62 6.87
C GLN A 22 12.92 3.39 7.63
N ASN A 23 13.31 4.44 8.37
CA ASN A 23 12.39 5.30 9.10
C ASN A 23 11.35 5.96 8.15
N ARG A 24 11.74 6.30 6.92
CA ARG A 24 10.81 6.88 5.94
C ARG A 24 9.85 5.87 5.30
N SER A 25 10.18 4.59 5.29
CA SER A 25 9.24 3.55 4.86
C SER A 25 8.15 3.37 5.91
N GLU A 26 8.57 3.20 7.16
CA GLU A 26 7.68 3.06 8.33
C GLU A 26 6.76 4.29 8.47
N LEU A 27 7.31 5.51 8.37
CA LEU A 27 6.50 6.74 8.36
C LEU A 27 5.54 6.85 7.17
N GLY A 28 5.87 6.24 6.03
CA GLY A 28 4.98 6.19 4.88
C GLY A 28 3.78 5.28 5.13
N GLU A 29 4.01 4.14 5.78
CA GLU A 29 2.96 3.21 6.21
C GLU A 29 2.06 3.84 7.27
N ASP A 30 2.66 4.44 8.30
CA ASP A 30 1.95 5.16 9.35
C ASP A 30 1.12 6.32 8.78
N ALA A 31 1.62 7.04 7.78
CA ALA A 31 0.88 8.13 7.15
C ALA A 31 -0.41 7.64 6.47
N VAL A 32 -0.37 6.49 5.78
CA VAL A 32 -1.56 5.89 5.15
C VAL A 32 -2.53 5.39 6.20
N VAL A 33 -2.04 4.70 7.25
CA VAL A 33 -2.88 4.20 8.33
C VAL A 33 -3.58 5.36 9.06
N LEU A 34 -2.82 6.40 9.40
CA LEU A 34 -3.35 7.60 10.05
C LEU A 34 -4.40 8.29 9.17
N PHE A 35 -4.13 8.44 7.87
CA PHE A 35 -5.06 9.04 6.92
C PHE A 35 -6.41 8.32 6.86
N ILE A 36 -6.38 6.99 6.74
CA ILE A 36 -7.63 6.21 6.70
C ILE A 36 -8.41 6.37 8.00
N ASN A 37 -7.73 6.29 9.14
CA ASN A 37 -8.35 6.43 10.45
C ASN A 37 -8.89 7.84 10.73
N SER A 38 -8.33 8.89 10.12
CA SER A 38 -8.76 10.28 10.33
C SER A 38 -9.86 10.72 9.36
N GLU A 39 -9.77 10.36 8.08
CA GLU A 39 -10.60 10.95 7.03
C GLU A 39 -11.81 10.08 6.62
N PHE A 40 -11.83 8.79 6.98
CA PHE A 40 -12.91 7.87 6.58
C PHE A 40 -13.69 7.34 7.80
N PRO A 41 -14.77 8.01 8.23
CA PRO A 41 -15.64 7.52 9.29
C PRO A 41 -16.18 6.11 9.00
N GLY A 42 -16.05 5.21 9.97
CA GLY A 42 -16.48 3.80 9.84
C GLY A 42 -15.45 2.88 9.16
N MET A 43 -14.28 3.41 8.82
CA MET A 43 -13.11 2.62 8.44
C MET A 43 -12.07 2.59 9.55
N GLU A 44 -11.32 1.51 9.55
CA GLU A 44 -10.18 1.33 10.43
C GLU A 44 -9.02 0.77 9.62
N ALA A 45 -7.84 1.35 9.76
CA ALA A 45 -6.60 0.84 9.22
C ALA A 45 -5.66 0.46 10.35
N ARG A 46 -4.91 -0.63 10.13
CA ARG A 46 -3.81 -1.05 11.00
C ARG A 46 -2.63 -1.51 10.16
N ILE A 47 -1.43 -1.44 10.74
CA ILE A 47 -0.26 -2.12 10.18
C ILE A 47 -0.52 -3.62 10.14
N SER A 48 -0.01 -4.27 9.10
CA SER A 48 -0.15 -5.71 8.92
C SER A 48 0.61 -6.49 9.99
N THR A 49 0.15 -7.71 10.28
CA THR A 49 0.90 -8.62 11.15
C THR A 49 2.07 -9.22 10.36
N GLN A 50 3.09 -9.72 11.07
CA GLN A 50 4.23 -10.37 10.41
C GLN A 50 3.80 -11.54 9.50
N GLN A 51 2.69 -12.21 9.80
CA GLN A 51 2.14 -13.28 8.95
C GLN A 51 1.53 -12.74 7.66
N GLU A 52 0.84 -11.60 7.73
CA GLU A 52 0.26 -10.92 6.57
C GLU A 52 1.35 -10.30 5.68
N ASP A 53 2.42 -9.79 6.28
CA ASP A 53 3.59 -9.27 5.57
C ASP A 53 4.39 -10.39 4.87
N SER A 54 4.70 -11.48 5.59
CA SER A 54 5.45 -12.60 5.02
C SER A 54 4.64 -13.50 4.05
N GLY A 55 3.33 -13.28 3.96
CA GLY A 55 2.39 -14.08 3.19
C GLY A 55 1.96 -15.36 3.92
N VAL A 56 0.67 -15.67 3.90
CA VAL A 56 0.13 -16.89 4.51
C VAL A 56 0.37 -18.07 3.55
N LYS A 57 1.52 -18.74 3.74
CA LYS A 57 2.00 -19.87 2.90
C LYS A 57 0.93 -20.93 2.60
N ASP A 58 0.05 -21.20 3.56
CA ASP A 58 -0.96 -22.26 3.45
C ASP A 58 -2.28 -21.80 2.79
N GLN A 59 -2.43 -20.51 2.49
CA GLN A 59 -3.63 -19.95 1.85
C GLN A 59 -3.39 -19.42 0.43
N GLY A 60 -2.22 -19.72 -0.15
CA GLY A 60 -1.85 -19.26 -1.49
C GLY A 60 -1.74 -17.74 -1.60
N SER A 61 -1.43 -17.05 -0.49
CA SER A 61 -1.12 -15.62 -0.48
C SER A 61 0.40 -15.45 -0.68
N GLY A 62 0.80 -14.76 -1.74
CA GLY A 62 2.16 -14.25 -1.88
C GLY A 62 2.41 -13.04 -0.97
N PRO A 63 3.62 -12.47 -1.03
CA PRO A 63 4.11 -11.51 -0.03
C PRO A 63 3.29 -10.21 0.08
N ALA A 64 3.30 -9.72 1.32
CA ALA A 64 3.30 -8.35 1.81
C ALA A 64 2.15 -7.43 1.44
N VAL A 65 1.18 -7.34 2.34
CA VAL A 65 0.47 -6.09 2.61
C VAL A 65 1.16 -5.44 3.80
N ASP A 66 1.37 -4.14 3.75
CA ASP A 66 1.98 -3.34 4.81
C ASP A 66 0.88 -2.81 5.78
N ALA A 67 -0.35 -2.67 5.29
CA ALA A 67 -1.51 -2.32 6.11
C ALA A 67 -2.79 -3.06 5.68
N VAL A 68 -3.69 -3.26 6.63
CA VAL A 68 -5.03 -3.82 6.41
C VAL A 68 -6.06 -2.76 6.73
N ILE A 69 -6.96 -2.50 5.77
CA ILE A 69 -8.07 -1.57 5.93
C ILE A 69 -9.35 -2.39 6.06
N SER A 70 -10.12 -2.05 7.08
CA SER A 70 -11.39 -2.67 7.42
C SER A 70 -12.50 -1.63 7.39
N LYS A 71 -13.71 -2.10 7.10
CA LYS A 71 -14.95 -1.34 7.23
C LYS A 71 -15.95 -2.18 8.01
N ASP A 72 -16.56 -1.60 9.03
CA ASP A 72 -17.51 -2.29 9.92
C ASP A 72 -16.92 -3.61 10.50
N GLY A 73 -15.62 -3.57 10.86
CA GLY A 73 -14.89 -4.72 11.41
C GLY A 73 -14.51 -5.82 10.41
N LYS A 74 -14.70 -5.61 9.10
CA LYS A 74 -14.33 -6.58 8.06
C LYS A 74 -13.24 -6.03 7.15
N PRO A 75 -12.17 -6.81 6.85
CA PRO A 75 -11.16 -6.41 5.89
C PRO A 75 -11.76 -6.16 4.50
N ILE A 76 -11.33 -5.06 3.87
CA ILE A 76 -11.79 -4.64 2.53
C ILE A 76 -10.64 -4.33 1.57
N ILE A 77 -9.46 -3.96 2.07
CA ILE A 77 -8.26 -3.69 1.26
C ILE A 77 -7.01 -4.17 2.01
N GLY A 78 -6.10 -4.81 1.29
CA GLY A 78 -4.72 -4.99 1.73
C GLY A 78 -3.81 -3.96 1.04
N ALA A 79 -3.29 -2.98 1.76
CA ALA A 79 -2.44 -1.95 1.18
C ALA A 79 -0.98 -2.40 1.16
N GLN A 80 -0.31 -2.21 0.02
CA GLN A 80 1.14 -2.31 -0.11
C GLN A 80 1.67 -0.89 -0.36
N ILE A 81 2.52 -0.40 0.52
CA ILE A 81 2.97 0.98 0.59
C ILE A 81 4.45 1.00 0.23
N THR A 82 4.88 2.06 -0.46
CA THR A 82 6.29 2.17 -0.83
C THR A 82 6.70 3.60 -1.06
N THR A 83 7.85 3.95 -0.51
CA THR A 83 8.56 5.21 -0.80
C THR A 83 9.73 4.99 -1.78
N ALA A 84 9.76 3.84 -2.46
CA ALA A 84 10.84 3.50 -3.38
C ALA A 84 10.80 4.37 -4.64
N GLU A 85 11.90 5.10 -4.90
CA GLU A 85 12.03 5.94 -6.09
C GLU A 85 12.55 5.15 -7.31
N ALA A 86 13.29 4.07 -7.09
CA ALA A 86 13.93 3.31 -8.16
C ALA A 86 12.91 2.64 -9.10
N ALA A 87 12.97 2.97 -10.40
CA ALA A 87 12.06 2.44 -11.42
C ALA A 87 11.99 0.90 -11.43
N LYS A 88 13.13 0.22 -11.22
CA LYS A 88 13.20 -1.24 -11.15
C LYS A 88 12.34 -1.80 -10.00
N THR A 89 12.40 -1.18 -8.82
CA THR A 89 11.59 -1.60 -7.66
C THR A 89 10.12 -1.36 -7.91
N LYS A 90 9.75 -0.22 -8.52
CA LYS A 90 8.36 0.06 -8.88
C LYS A 90 7.80 -0.98 -9.87
N ALA A 91 8.59 -1.34 -10.89
CA ALA A 91 8.20 -2.35 -11.86
C ALA A 91 8.01 -3.74 -11.23
N ILE A 92 8.85 -4.11 -10.25
CA ILE A 92 8.71 -5.36 -9.50
C ILE A 92 7.39 -5.36 -8.71
N LYS A 93 7.13 -4.32 -7.89
CA LYS A 93 5.87 -4.25 -7.11
C LYS A 93 4.62 -4.23 -8.01
N MET A 94 4.65 -3.52 -9.14
CA MET A 94 3.56 -3.54 -10.11
C MET A 94 3.33 -4.94 -10.71
N LYS A 95 4.41 -5.67 -10.98
CA LYS A 95 4.31 -7.06 -11.46
C LYS A 95 3.73 -7.98 -10.40
N GLU A 96 4.17 -7.85 -9.15
CA GLU A 96 3.62 -8.62 -8.01
C GLU A 96 2.12 -8.37 -7.86
N LEU A 97 1.68 -7.11 -7.98
CA LEU A 97 0.26 -6.76 -7.97
C LEU A 97 -0.48 -7.40 -9.15
N ALA A 98 0.08 -7.38 -10.35
CA ALA A 98 -0.53 -8.00 -11.53
C ALA A 98 -0.66 -9.53 -11.40
N ASP A 99 0.37 -10.19 -10.85
CA ASP A 99 0.38 -11.63 -10.64
C ASP A 99 -0.60 -12.05 -9.52
N GLN A 100 -0.79 -11.18 -8.50
CA GLN A 100 -1.64 -11.45 -7.33
C GLN A 100 -2.41 -10.19 -6.85
N PRO A 101 -3.46 -9.76 -7.58
CA PRO A 101 -4.19 -8.54 -7.25
C PRO A 101 -5.13 -8.69 -6.06
N PHE A 102 -5.34 -9.91 -5.54
CA PHE A 102 -6.22 -10.18 -4.41
C PHE A 102 -5.54 -11.04 -3.35
N VAL A 103 -5.81 -10.73 -2.09
CA VAL A 103 -5.17 -11.35 -0.94
C VAL A 103 -6.19 -11.83 0.09
N ARG A 104 -5.77 -12.76 0.95
CA ARG A 104 -6.45 -13.10 2.21
C ARG A 104 -5.58 -12.61 3.35
N VAL A 105 -6.17 -11.96 4.33
CA VAL A 105 -5.51 -11.46 5.53
C VAL A 105 -6.01 -12.22 6.76
N GLU A 106 -5.37 -11.99 7.90
CA GLU A 106 -5.71 -12.68 9.15
C GLU A 106 -7.16 -12.37 9.56
N GLY A 107 -7.85 -13.38 10.12
CA GLY A 107 -9.25 -13.27 10.51
C GLY A 107 -10.27 -13.52 9.38
N MET A 108 -9.83 -13.61 8.12
CA MET A 108 -10.70 -14.03 7.02
C MET A 108 -10.94 -15.53 7.02
N LYS A 109 -12.19 -15.95 6.82
CA LYS A 109 -12.57 -17.36 6.68
C LYS A 109 -12.30 -17.86 5.25
N PRO A 110 -12.09 -19.17 5.03
CA PRO A 110 -11.84 -19.72 3.69
C PRO A 110 -12.91 -19.40 2.65
N GLN A 111 -14.16 -19.23 3.07
CA GLN A 111 -15.29 -18.88 2.22
C GLN A 111 -15.45 -17.37 1.96
N ASP A 112 -14.78 -16.52 2.75
CA ASP A 112 -14.87 -15.07 2.56
C ASP A 112 -14.24 -14.71 1.20
N PRO A 113 -14.77 -13.75 0.44
CA PRO A 113 -14.12 -13.32 -0.79
C PRO A 113 -12.75 -12.71 -0.47
N LYS A 114 -11.76 -12.92 -1.35
CA LYS A 114 -10.47 -12.23 -1.23
C LYS A 114 -10.67 -10.72 -1.39
N ILE A 115 -9.79 -9.93 -0.77
CA ILE A 115 -9.83 -8.47 -0.86
C ILE A 115 -8.78 -7.96 -1.86
N PRO A 116 -9.03 -6.85 -2.57
CA PRO A 116 -8.06 -6.26 -3.49
C PRO A 116 -6.79 -5.80 -2.75
N LYS A 117 -5.65 -5.90 -3.43
CA LYS A 117 -4.38 -5.30 -2.99
C LYS A 117 -4.26 -3.89 -3.57
N ALA A 118 -3.98 -2.90 -2.74
CA ALA A 118 -3.77 -1.53 -3.19
C ALA A 118 -2.30 -1.15 -3.09
N LEU A 119 -1.61 -0.96 -4.22
CA LEU A 119 -0.23 -0.50 -4.26
C LEU A 119 -0.15 1.05 -4.28
N ILE A 120 0.46 1.60 -3.24
CA ILE A 120 0.54 3.04 -3.00
C ILE A 120 2.00 3.48 -3.07
N PHE A 121 2.32 4.27 -4.09
CA PHE A 121 3.61 4.92 -4.22
C PHE A 121 3.55 6.32 -3.62
N LEU A 122 4.33 6.54 -2.56
CA LEU A 122 4.52 7.86 -1.95
C LEU A 122 5.88 8.42 -2.37
N ASP A 123 5.94 9.73 -2.65
CA ASP A 123 7.22 10.42 -2.73
C ASP A 123 7.83 10.48 -1.33
N ARG A 124 9.06 9.97 -1.18
CA ARG A 124 9.77 10.02 0.10
C ARG A 124 9.87 11.44 0.66
N LYS A 125 9.92 12.46 -0.21
CA LYS A 125 10.01 13.86 0.18
C LYS A 125 8.70 14.44 0.69
N SER A 126 7.55 13.87 0.29
CA SER A 126 6.23 14.31 0.75
C SER A 126 5.84 13.67 2.09
N VAL A 127 6.45 12.54 2.45
CA VAL A 127 6.28 11.92 3.77
C VAL A 127 6.89 12.83 4.85
N PRO A 128 6.11 13.27 5.86
CA PRO A 128 6.61 14.13 6.92
C PRO A 128 7.59 13.37 7.82
N LYS A 129 8.41 14.12 8.57
CA LYS A 129 9.36 13.55 9.54
C LYS A 129 8.69 13.14 10.86
N ASP A 130 7.49 13.66 11.10
CA ASP A 130 6.67 13.42 12.28
C ASP A 130 5.19 13.49 11.86
N LEU A 131 4.37 12.59 12.38
CA LEU A 131 2.93 12.49 12.14
C LEU A 131 2.09 12.95 13.34
N ASN A 132 2.72 13.38 14.44
CA ASN A 132 2.01 13.90 15.60
C ASN A 132 1.14 15.11 15.24
N ASN A 133 -0.18 15.01 15.48
CA ASN A 133 -1.18 16.03 15.15
C ASN A 133 -1.18 16.44 13.66
N PHE A 134 -0.85 15.51 12.77
CA PHE A 134 -0.84 15.77 11.33
C PHE A 134 -2.25 16.08 10.80
N ASP A 135 -2.38 17.16 10.02
CA ASP A 135 -3.63 17.63 9.44
C ASP A 135 -3.60 17.45 7.91
N PHE A 136 -4.30 16.44 7.40
CA PHE A 136 -4.30 16.11 5.97
C PHE A 136 -4.91 17.20 5.09
N GLN A 137 -5.76 18.09 5.64
CA GLN A 137 -6.32 19.23 4.89
C GLN A 137 -5.23 20.28 4.61
N ARG A 138 -4.22 20.39 5.47
CA ARG A 138 -3.08 21.31 5.28
C ARG A 138 -1.95 20.73 4.45
N HIS A 139 -2.02 19.44 4.13
CA HIS A 139 -1.00 18.72 3.36
C HIS A 139 -1.60 18.02 2.11
N PRO A 140 -2.28 18.76 1.22
CA PRO A 140 -3.03 18.18 0.11
C PRO A 140 -2.16 17.38 -0.86
N GLU A 141 -0.86 17.69 -1.00
CA GLU A 141 0.04 16.94 -1.88
C GLU A 141 0.23 15.48 -1.45
N LEU A 142 0.42 15.22 -0.15
CA LEU A 142 0.53 13.86 0.37
C LEU A 142 -0.83 13.17 0.31
N THR A 143 -1.89 13.86 0.71
CA THR A 143 -3.26 13.34 0.69
C THR A 143 -3.68 12.89 -0.70
N ILE A 144 -3.45 13.73 -1.72
CA ILE A 144 -3.74 13.41 -3.12
C ILE A 144 -2.87 12.25 -3.61
N GLN A 145 -1.62 12.10 -3.15
CA GLN A 145 -0.78 10.95 -3.48
C GLN A 145 -1.35 9.64 -2.92
N ILE A 146 -1.76 9.63 -1.64
CA ILE A 146 -2.38 8.46 -1.00
C ILE A 146 -3.65 8.06 -1.75
N LEU A 147 -4.56 9.02 -1.98
CA LEU A 147 -5.83 8.80 -2.67
C LEU A 147 -5.63 8.32 -4.11
N ASN A 148 -4.72 8.94 -4.86
CA ASN A 148 -4.39 8.49 -6.21
C ASN A 148 -3.78 7.08 -6.21
N GLY A 149 -2.97 6.73 -5.20
CA GLY A 149 -2.41 5.39 -5.03
C GLY A 149 -3.52 4.34 -4.95
N PHE A 150 -4.48 4.53 -4.04
CA PHE A 150 -5.65 3.65 -3.94
C PHE A 150 -6.45 3.59 -5.24
N ILE A 151 -6.87 4.75 -5.78
CA ILE A 151 -7.73 4.81 -6.96
C ILE A 151 -7.07 4.12 -8.16
N ASN A 152 -5.78 4.40 -8.42
CA ASN A 152 -5.09 3.85 -9.58
C ASN A 152 -4.85 2.35 -9.43
N SER A 153 -4.48 1.87 -8.24
CA SER A 153 -4.32 0.44 -7.99
C SER A 153 -5.64 -0.30 -8.15
N LEU A 154 -6.71 0.22 -7.56
CA LEU A 154 -8.04 -0.39 -7.66
C LEU A 154 -8.56 -0.39 -9.10
N LYS A 155 -8.33 0.67 -9.89
CA LYS A 155 -8.66 0.68 -11.33
C LYS A 155 -7.86 -0.36 -12.12
N PHE A 156 -6.60 -0.58 -11.74
CA PHE A 156 -5.75 -1.62 -12.33
C PHE A 156 -6.27 -3.03 -12.02
N ASP A 157 -6.71 -3.28 -10.79
CA ASP A 157 -7.32 -4.56 -10.41
C ASP A 157 -8.67 -4.77 -11.11
N LEU A 158 -9.50 -3.73 -11.18
CA LEU A 158 -10.81 -3.75 -11.85
C LEU A 158 -10.69 -4.16 -13.33
N ALA A 159 -9.64 -3.69 -14.01
CA ALA A 159 -9.38 -4.03 -15.40
C ALA A 159 -8.97 -5.50 -15.62
N GLN A 160 -8.54 -6.19 -14.56
CA GLN A 160 -8.02 -7.56 -14.63
C GLN A 160 -9.00 -8.61 -14.11
N THR A 161 -9.77 -8.30 -13.07
CA THR A 161 -10.71 -9.28 -12.51
C THR A 161 -11.88 -9.56 -13.46
N LYS A 162 -12.23 -10.85 -13.57
CA LYS A 162 -13.42 -11.33 -14.29
C LYS A 162 -14.57 -11.69 -13.35
N ASN A 163 -14.37 -11.57 -12.03
CA ASN A 163 -15.36 -11.93 -11.03
C ASN A 163 -16.29 -10.74 -10.75
N PRO A 164 -17.61 -10.84 -11.04
CA PRO A 164 -18.54 -9.73 -10.85
C PRO A 164 -18.63 -9.21 -9.41
N THR A 165 -18.45 -10.10 -8.42
CA THR A 165 -18.47 -9.72 -7.01
C THR A 165 -17.25 -8.87 -6.64
N GLU A 166 -16.07 -9.23 -7.15
CA GLU A 166 -14.83 -8.46 -6.96
C GLU A 166 -14.92 -7.10 -7.68
N GLN A 167 -15.43 -7.09 -8.91
CA GLN A 167 -15.64 -5.86 -9.68
C GLN A 167 -16.52 -4.86 -8.93
N ARG A 168 -17.64 -5.32 -8.37
CA ARG A 168 -18.54 -4.47 -7.60
C ARG A 168 -17.87 -3.94 -6.34
N ALA A 169 -17.19 -4.79 -5.58
CA ALA A 169 -16.47 -4.36 -4.38
C ALA A 169 -15.41 -3.30 -4.70
N ILE A 170 -14.64 -3.50 -5.76
CA ILE A 170 -13.62 -2.54 -6.20
C ILE A 170 -14.25 -1.21 -6.64
N GLN A 171 -15.35 -1.24 -7.40
CA GLN A 171 -16.05 -0.02 -7.82
C GLN A 171 -16.56 0.80 -6.64
N GLU A 172 -17.15 0.14 -5.63
CA GLU A 172 -17.62 0.80 -4.41
C GLU A 172 -16.46 1.49 -3.66
N LEU A 173 -15.28 0.86 -3.62
CA LEU A 173 -14.07 1.44 -3.02
C LEU A 173 -13.54 2.63 -3.84
N ILE A 174 -13.48 2.52 -5.17
CA ILE A 174 -13.03 3.60 -6.05
C ILE A 174 -13.89 4.86 -5.85
N VAL A 175 -15.22 4.71 -5.86
CA VAL A 175 -16.14 5.85 -5.67
C VAL A 175 -15.86 6.54 -4.34
N MET A 176 -15.65 5.76 -3.27
CA MET A 176 -15.37 6.31 -1.96
C MET A 176 -14.08 7.15 -1.91
N PHE A 177 -12.98 6.64 -2.48
CA PHE A 177 -11.73 7.40 -2.53
C PHE A 177 -11.81 8.60 -3.49
N GLU A 178 -12.56 8.50 -4.59
CA GLU A 178 -12.80 9.63 -5.49
C GLU A 178 -13.63 10.74 -4.82
N ASP A 179 -14.63 10.38 -4.03
CA ASP A 179 -15.43 11.34 -3.27
C ASP A 179 -14.60 12.04 -2.19
N GLU A 180 -13.75 11.31 -1.48
CA GLU A 180 -12.84 11.91 -0.51
C GLU A 180 -11.86 12.88 -1.18
N LYS A 181 -11.31 12.49 -2.34
CA LYS A 181 -10.38 13.31 -3.11
C LYS A 181 -10.94 14.67 -3.50
N LYS A 182 -12.25 14.78 -3.75
CA LYS A 182 -12.89 16.06 -4.10
C LYS A 182 -12.74 17.13 -3.02
N LYS A 183 -12.52 16.75 -1.75
CA LYS A 183 -12.31 17.71 -0.66
C LYS A 183 -10.98 18.47 -0.77
N TYR A 184 -10.00 17.90 -1.47
CA TYR A 184 -8.61 18.39 -1.53
C TYR A 184 -8.24 19.03 -2.87
N ILE A 185 -9.17 19.07 -3.82
CA ILE A 185 -8.99 19.75 -5.11
C ILE A 185 -9.66 21.12 -4.98
N HIS A 186 -8.85 22.17 -4.95
CA HIS A 186 -9.28 23.57 -4.93
C HIS A 186 -8.91 24.27 -6.23
#